data_AF-A0A1N7P288-F1
#
_entry.id   AF-A0A1N7P288-F1
#
_cell.length_a   1.000
_cell.length_b   1.000
_cell.length_c   1.000
_cell.angle_alpha   90.00
_cell.angle_beta   90.00
_cell.angle_gamma   90.00
#
_symmetry.space_group_name_H-M   'P 1'
#
loop_
_entity.id
_entity.type
_entity.pdbx_description
1 polymer ?
#
loop_
_entity_poly.entity_id
_entity_poly.type
_entity_poly.pdbx_seq_one_letter_code
_entity_poly.pdbx_strand_id
1 'polypeptide(L)'
;MSLGFTNAQFTNVYNYGFNAAFGSDWTVTNQSSPAGASTWTNSTYAVPLTAAIFGSGNTTTVPVGQSGGNNSFALVNFNSTTGAGIISNWLITPVVNVKDGDVVSFFTRKGTDGTQDYPDRLELRYSVVASTVNPTGGSAGLGSFTNVGVTVNPALATGFVYPKVWTKYQFAITGIGTTEIPVKFAFRYFVTDGGPSGNNSDLIGIDTFSVDRPILSVSDAKTKNKAVSIYPNPTSDFINFKTDDKIIKTEVFDAAGKNINVSLEDNQLDVRKLPAGQYVISIETSNGKFTEKFIKK
;
A
#
# COMPACT_ATOMS: atom_id res chain seq x y z
N MET A 1 -0.96 30.83 -6.80
CA MET A 1 -0.70 30.05 -5.57
C MET A 1 -0.61 28.59 -6.00
N SER A 2 0.58 28.12 -6.38
CA SER A 2 0.80 26.76 -6.89
C SER A 2 1.26 25.89 -5.72
N LEU A 3 0.39 25.00 -5.26
CA LEU A 3 0.71 23.98 -4.28
C LEU A 3 1.75 23.02 -4.89
N GLY A 4 2.99 23.09 -4.40
CA GLY A 4 4.02 22.15 -4.76
C GLY A 4 3.65 20.77 -4.24
N PHE A 5 3.58 19.79 -5.14
CA PHE A 5 3.45 18.39 -4.80
C PHE A 5 4.65 17.96 -3.97
N THR A 6 4.49 17.87 -2.64
CA THR A 6 5.40 17.09 -1.83
C THR A 6 5.21 15.63 -2.24
N ASN A 7 6.20 15.04 -2.93
CA ASN A 7 6.34 13.60 -2.98
C ASN A 7 6.50 13.12 -1.55
N ALA A 8 5.41 12.70 -0.92
CA ALA A 8 5.46 12.03 0.36
C ALA A 8 6.37 10.82 0.19
N GLN A 9 7.53 10.85 0.84
CA GLN A 9 8.38 9.68 0.96
C GLN A 9 7.68 8.78 1.99
N PHE A 10 7.59 7.48 1.71
CA PHE A 10 7.02 6.52 2.64
C PHE A 10 8.11 5.57 3.10
N THR A 11 8.11 5.21 4.39
CA THR A 11 8.86 4.05 4.89
C THR A 11 7.92 2.85 4.83
N ASN A 12 8.30 1.79 4.12
CA ASN A 12 7.56 0.54 4.17
C ASN A 12 7.73 -0.11 5.55
N VAL A 13 6.64 -0.19 6.31
CA VAL A 13 6.61 -0.81 7.65
C VAL A 13 6.39 -2.31 7.52
N TYR A 14 5.53 -2.70 6.57
CA TYR A 14 5.23 -4.09 6.29
C TYR A 14 4.79 -4.25 4.84
N ASN A 15 5.13 -5.37 4.23
CA ASN A 15 4.64 -5.76 2.91
C ASN A 15 4.51 -7.28 2.84
N TYR A 16 3.38 -7.74 2.32
CA TYR A 16 3.19 -9.12 1.91
C TYR A 16 2.50 -9.18 0.54
N GLY A 17 3.26 -9.58 -0.48
CA GLY A 17 2.80 -9.70 -1.87
C GLY A 17 2.39 -11.12 -2.28
N PHE A 18 2.10 -12.00 -1.32
CA PHE A 18 1.49 -13.33 -1.57
C PHE A 18 2.20 -14.25 -2.59
N ASN A 19 3.48 -14.02 -2.84
CA ASN A 19 4.34 -14.87 -3.68
C ASN A 19 4.71 -16.20 -2.99
N ALA A 20 4.59 -16.24 -1.67
CA ALA A 20 4.92 -17.39 -0.84
C ALA A 20 3.71 -17.81 0.00
N ALA A 21 3.71 -19.07 0.44
CA ALA A 21 2.70 -19.58 1.36
C ALA A 21 2.66 -18.77 2.68
N PHE A 22 1.48 -18.70 3.29
CA PHE A 22 1.32 -18.10 4.61
C PHE A 22 2.24 -18.78 5.64
N GLY A 23 3.00 -17.97 6.37
CA GLY A 23 3.83 -18.44 7.48
C GLY A 23 2.98 -18.94 8.67
N SER A 24 3.60 -19.60 9.63
CA SER A 24 2.94 -20.10 10.85
C SER A 24 2.39 -18.99 11.76
N ASP A 25 2.77 -17.75 11.51
CA ASP A 25 2.36 -16.53 12.21
C ASP A 25 1.09 -15.89 11.62
N TRP A 26 0.64 -16.36 10.44
CA TRP A 26 -0.67 -16.07 9.90
C TRP A 26 -1.73 -17.02 10.47
N THR A 27 -2.94 -16.52 10.64
CA THR A 27 -4.09 -17.35 11.02
C THR A 27 -5.11 -17.37 9.90
N VAL A 28 -5.57 -18.57 9.54
CA VAL A 28 -6.70 -18.74 8.62
C VAL A 28 -7.83 -19.45 9.35
N THR A 29 -9.06 -18.94 9.23
CA THR A 29 -10.22 -19.58 9.85
C THR A 29 -11.51 -19.30 9.09
N ASN A 30 -12.33 -20.34 8.94
CA ASN A 30 -13.66 -20.23 8.36
C ASN A 30 -14.72 -20.22 9.47
N GLN A 31 -15.35 -19.06 9.68
CA GLN A 31 -16.46 -18.87 10.62
C GLN A 31 -17.81 -18.78 9.90
N SER A 32 -17.87 -19.18 8.63
CA SER A 32 -19.12 -19.16 7.85
C SER A 32 -20.19 -20.06 8.46
N SER A 33 -21.44 -19.82 8.11
CA SER A 33 -22.57 -20.62 8.57
C SER A 33 -23.55 -20.90 7.43
N PRO A 34 -23.79 -22.18 7.06
CA PRO A 34 -23.04 -23.37 7.51
C PRO A 34 -21.58 -23.32 7.04
N ALA A 35 -20.63 -23.83 7.83
CA ALA A 35 -19.21 -23.80 7.47
C ALA A 35 -18.89 -24.79 6.34
N GLY A 36 -18.32 -24.28 5.26
CA GLY A 36 -17.80 -25.05 4.13
C GLY A 36 -16.31 -25.35 4.25
N ALA A 37 -15.77 -26.03 3.24
CA ALA A 37 -14.39 -26.51 3.25
C ALA A 37 -13.36 -25.44 2.84
N SER A 38 -13.76 -24.36 2.17
CA SER A 38 -12.80 -23.35 1.72
C SER A 38 -12.28 -22.48 2.84
N THR A 39 -11.01 -22.15 2.72
CA THR A 39 -10.28 -21.17 3.52
C THR A 39 -9.40 -20.33 2.59
N TRP A 40 -8.90 -19.20 3.09
CA TRP A 40 -7.90 -18.44 2.34
C TRP A 40 -6.68 -19.30 2.04
N THR A 41 -6.19 -19.26 0.80
CA THR A 41 -4.99 -19.96 0.34
C THR A 41 -4.26 -19.13 -0.69
N ASN A 42 -2.95 -19.33 -0.87
CA ASN A 42 -2.27 -18.84 -2.06
C ASN A 42 -2.80 -19.59 -3.29
N SER A 43 -2.92 -18.88 -4.41
CA SER A 43 -3.30 -19.51 -5.68
C SER A 43 -2.26 -20.53 -6.14
N THR A 44 -2.69 -21.63 -6.74
CA THR A 44 -1.84 -22.75 -7.16
C THR A 44 -2.29 -23.37 -8.48
N TYR A 45 -2.85 -22.56 -9.38
CA TYR A 45 -3.39 -23.03 -10.65
C TYR A 45 -2.29 -23.57 -11.58
N ALA A 46 -2.58 -24.68 -12.25
CA ALA A 46 -1.72 -25.29 -13.26
C ALA A 46 -2.51 -25.45 -14.58
N VAL A 47 -1.79 -25.44 -15.71
CA VAL A 47 -2.38 -25.66 -17.03
C VAL A 47 -2.22 -27.12 -17.46
N PRO A 48 -3.21 -27.72 -18.17
CA PRO A 48 -4.53 -27.15 -18.42
C PRO A 48 -5.35 -27.06 -17.13
N LEU A 49 -6.14 -25.99 -16.99
CA LEU A 49 -6.95 -25.78 -15.80
C LEU A 49 -8.04 -26.86 -15.73
N THR A 50 -8.22 -27.45 -14.54
CA THR A 50 -9.22 -28.50 -14.29
C THR A 50 -10.66 -28.01 -14.43
N ALA A 51 -10.87 -26.71 -14.21
CA ALA A 51 -12.10 -26.00 -14.50
C ALA A 51 -11.74 -24.62 -15.06
N ALA A 52 -12.60 -24.08 -15.93
CA ALA A 52 -12.48 -22.69 -16.33
C ALA A 52 -12.51 -21.84 -15.06
N ILE A 53 -11.46 -21.04 -14.84
CA ILE A 53 -11.52 -20.11 -13.73
C ILE A 53 -12.60 -19.10 -14.08
N PHE A 54 -13.32 -18.57 -13.09
CA PHE A 54 -14.00 -17.27 -13.26
C PHE A 54 -15.19 -17.27 -14.22
N GLY A 55 -15.71 -18.45 -14.62
CA GLY A 55 -16.76 -18.56 -15.64
C GLY A 55 -16.32 -18.06 -17.03
N SER A 56 -15.02 -17.85 -17.20
CA SER A 56 -14.38 -17.22 -18.37
C SER A 56 -14.32 -18.09 -19.62
N GLY A 57 -14.43 -19.41 -19.43
CA GLY A 57 -14.01 -20.39 -20.43
C GLY A 57 -12.49 -20.51 -20.62
N ASN A 58 -11.69 -19.70 -19.92
CA ASN A 58 -10.23 -19.76 -19.96
C ASN A 58 -9.72 -21.01 -19.22
N THR A 59 -9.10 -21.91 -19.98
CA THR A 59 -8.48 -23.13 -19.48
C THR A 59 -6.98 -23.21 -19.78
N THR A 60 -6.44 -22.20 -20.47
CA THR A 60 -5.11 -22.26 -21.10
C THR A 60 -4.09 -21.33 -20.47
N THR A 61 -4.50 -20.39 -19.63
CA THR A 61 -3.58 -19.48 -18.92
C THR A 61 -3.78 -19.52 -17.41
N VAL A 62 -2.68 -19.36 -16.66
CA VAL A 62 -2.70 -19.21 -15.21
C VAL A 62 -2.98 -17.74 -14.84
N PRO A 63 -3.79 -17.46 -13.82
CA PRO A 63 -4.05 -16.10 -13.37
C PRO A 63 -2.81 -15.48 -12.72
N VAL A 64 -2.68 -14.17 -12.90
CA VAL A 64 -1.53 -13.38 -12.45
C VAL A 64 -1.94 -12.52 -11.26
N GLY A 65 -1.05 -12.43 -10.27
CA GLY A 65 -1.18 -11.48 -9.16
C GLY A 65 -1.26 -10.03 -9.64
N GLN A 66 -1.58 -9.11 -8.73
CA GLN A 66 -1.49 -7.68 -9.05
C GLN A 66 -0.02 -7.29 -9.22
N SER A 67 0.81 -7.82 -8.33
CA SER A 67 2.26 -7.77 -8.33
C SER A 67 2.81 -9.20 -8.44
N GLY A 68 4.09 -9.32 -8.79
CA GLY A 68 4.68 -10.65 -9.00
C GLY A 68 4.27 -11.26 -10.34
N GLY A 69 3.95 -12.56 -10.34
CA GLY A 69 3.69 -13.32 -11.56
C GLY A 69 2.49 -14.26 -11.44
N ASN A 70 2.56 -15.36 -12.18
CA ASN A 70 1.56 -16.41 -12.13
C ASN A 70 1.39 -16.91 -10.68
N ASN A 71 0.14 -17.04 -10.24
CA ASN A 71 -0.19 -17.51 -8.90
C ASN A 71 0.32 -16.65 -7.72
N SER A 72 0.75 -15.41 -7.96
CA SER A 72 1.22 -14.49 -6.92
C SER A 72 0.08 -13.74 -6.21
N PHE A 73 -0.89 -14.44 -5.64
CA PHE A 73 -1.98 -13.82 -4.87
C PHE A 73 -2.64 -14.82 -3.91
N ALA A 74 -3.37 -14.32 -2.92
CA ALA A 74 -4.23 -15.13 -2.06
C ALA A 74 -5.68 -15.08 -2.54
N LEU A 75 -6.42 -16.17 -2.37
CA LEU A 75 -7.82 -16.27 -2.77
C LEU A 75 -8.68 -17.03 -1.76
N VAL A 76 -9.99 -16.81 -1.87
CA VAL A 76 -11.05 -17.57 -1.19
C VAL A 76 -12.30 -17.54 -2.06
N ASN A 77 -13.21 -18.50 -1.89
CA ASN A 77 -14.40 -18.62 -2.74
C ASN A 77 -15.69 -18.98 -1.99
N PHE A 78 -16.78 -19.02 -2.76
CA PHE A 78 -18.15 -19.31 -2.34
C PHE A 78 -18.28 -20.64 -1.57
N ASN A 79 -17.42 -21.63 -1.75
CA ASN A 79 -17.40 -22.86 -0.93
C ASN A 79 -16.92 -22.64 0.52
N SER A 80 -16.86 -21.37 0.96
CA SER A 80 -16.78 -21.00 2.36
C SER A 80 -18.02 -21.46 3.14
N THR A 81 -19.14 -21.70 2.46
CA THR A 81 -20.30 -22.43 3.00
C THR A 81 -20.58 -23.73 2.22
N THR A 82 -21.40 -24.64 2.76
CA THR A 82 -21.82 -25.87 2.07
C THR A 82 -23.06 -25.70 1.18
N GLY A 83 -23.79 -24.58 1.31
CA GLY A 83 -24.98 -24.21 0.56
C GLY A 83 -25.25 -22.72 0.74
N ALA A 84 -26.49 -22.25 0.53
CA ALA A 84 -26.85 -20.87 0.84
C ALA A 84 -26.63 -20.56 2.33
N GLY A 85 -25.95 -19.45 2.63
CA GLY A 85 -25.58 -19.10 3.99
C GLY A 85 -24.92 -17.73 4.13
N ILE A 86 -24.23 -17.53 5.25
CA ILE A 86 -23.43 -16.32 5.49
C ILE A 86 -21.96 -16.72 5.53
N ILE A 87 -21.22 -16.28 4.53
CA ILE A 87 -19.76 -16.42 4.47
C ILE A 87 -19.12 -15.48 5.49
N SER A 88 -18.15 -15.98 6.25
CA SER A 88 -17.30 -15.22 7.18
C SER A 88 -15.93 -15.92 7.25
N ASN A 89 -15.09 -15.71 6.24
CA ASN A 89 -13.80 -16.40 6.08
C ASN A 89 -12.64 -15.43 6.29
N TRP A 90 -11.69 -15.79 7.15
CA TRP A 90 -10.72 -14.87 7.72
C TRP A 90 -9.29 -15.28 7.38
N LEU A 91 -8.49 -14.31 6.93
CA LEU A 91 -7.04 -14.37 6.85
C LEU A 91 -6.47 -13.24 7.71
N ILE A 92 -5.74 -13.60 8.76
CA ILE A 92 -5.25 -12.70 9.80
C ILE A 92 -3.73 -12.64 9.71
N THR A 93 -3.20 -11.43 9.70
CA THR A 93 -1.76 -11.16 9.58
C THR A 93 -1.01 -11.51 10.87
N PRO A 94 0.33 -11.62 10.77
CA PRO A 94 1.22 -11.44 11.90
C PRO A 94 1.05 -10.05 12.52
N VAL A 95 1.74 -9.81 13.64
CA VAL A 95 1.78 -8.48 14.27
C VAL A 95 2.52 -7.50 13.36
N VAL A 96 1.94 -6.33 13.17
CA VAL A 96 2.54 -5.17 12.51
C VAL A 96 2.50 -4.00 13.50
N ASN A 97 3.65 -3.36 13.73
CA ASN A 97 3.75 -2.22 14.64
C ASN A 97 3.36 -0.94 13.89
N VAL A 98 2.24 -0.34 14.26
CA VAL A 98 1.66 0.82 13.57
C VAL A 98 1.37 1.97 14.53
N LYS A 99 1.27 3.17 13.97
CA LYS A 99 0.86 4.39 14.67
C LYS A 99 -0.08 5.23 13.80
N ASP A 100 -0.69 6.26 14.39
CA ASP A 100 -1.51 7.21 13.66
C ASP A 100 -0.76 7.81 12.46
N GLY A 101 -1.44 7.85 11.32
CA GLY A 101 -0.91 8.31 10.04
C GLY A 101 -0.33 7.20 9.15
N ASP A 102 -0.03 6.01 9.68
CA ASP A 102 0.39 4.88 8.85
C ASP A 102 -0.76 4.52 7.87
N VAL A 103 -0.42 4.29 6.60
CA VAL A 103 -1.37 3.98 5.53
C VAL A 103 -1.35 2.49 5.27
N VAL A 104 -2.49 1.85 5.46
CA VAL A 104 -2.69 0.43 5.19
C VAL A 104 -3.35 0.29 3.83
N SER A 105 -2.82 -0.58 2.97
CA SER A 105 -3.36 -0.79 1.63
C SER A 105 -3.26 -2.23 1.17
N PHE A 106 -4.08 -2.57 0.18
CA PHE A 106 -4.09 -3.85 -0.49
C PHE A 106 -4.79 -3.72 -1.85
N PHE A 107 -4.63 -4.72 -2.70
CA PHE A 107 -5.40 -4.87 -3.91
C PHE A 107 -6.39 -6.02 -3.77
N THR A 108 -7.56 -5.85 -4.37
CA THR A 108 -8.50 -6.97 -4.54
C THR A 108 -9.12 -6.93 -5.92
N ARG A 109 -9.56 -8.10 -6.36
CA ARG A 109 -10.46 -8.27 -7.49
C ARG A 109 -11.36 -9.47 -7.25
N LYS A 110 -12.51 -9.48 -7.90
CA LYS A 110 -13.24 -10.71 -8.07
C LYS A 110 -12.59 -11.59 -9.12
N GLY A 111 -12.89 -12.86 -9.01
CA GLY A 111 -12.44 -13.89 -9.90
C GLY A 111 -12.99 -13.68 -11.31
N THR A 112 -14.31 -13.56 -11.48
CA THR A 112 -14.95 -13.54 -12.80
C THR A 112 -14.41 -12.49 -13.80
N ASP A 113 -14.16 -12.91 -15.05
CA ASP A 113 -14.08 -12.01 -16.22
C ASP A 113 -15.36 -12.06 -17.08
N GLY A 114 -16.30 -12.95 -16.74
CA GLY A 114 -17.57 -13.16 -17.41
C GLY A 114 -18.57 -12.01 -17.22
N THR A 115 -19.79 -12.23 -17.72
CA THR A 115 -20.88 -11.24 -17.71
C THR A 115 -21.85 -11.40 -16.54
N GLN A 116 -21.83 -12.55 -15.86
CA GLN A 116 -22.66 -12.78 -14.69
C GLN A 116 -21.99 -12.22 -13.43
N ASP A 117 -22.76 -11.49 -12.64
CA ASP A 117 -22.26 -10.83 -11.44
C ASP A 117 -22.93 -11.40 -10.18
N TYR A 118 -22.19 -12.23 -9.46
CA TYR A 118 -22.47 -12.55 -8.07
C TYR A 118 -21.72 -11.54 -7.20
N PRO A 119 -22.42 -10.68 -6.43
CA PRO A 119 -21.75 -9.63 -5.69
C PRO A 119 -20.99 -10.22 -4.50
N ASP A 120 -19.74 -9.79 -4.37
CA ASP A 120 -18.84 -10.13 -3.27
C ASP A 120 -18.73 -8.95 -2.30
N ARG A 121 -18.29 -9.21 -1.06
CA ARG A 121 -17.91 -8.18 -0.09
C ARG A 121 -16.71 -8.63 0.73
N LEU A 122 -15.74 -7.72 0.88
CA LEU A 122 -14.52 -7.92 1.64
C LEU A 122 -14.38 -6.79 2.65
N GLU A 123 -14.05 -7.16 3.88
CA GLU A 123 -13.71 -6.20 4.93
C GLU A 123 -12.23 -6.35 5.28
N LEU A 124 -11.48 -5.25 5.33
CA LEU A 124 -10.19 -5.21 6.01
C LEU A 124 -10.43 -4.65 7.41
N ARG A 125 -10.30 -5.54 8.40
CA ARG A 125 -10.48 -5.26 9.82
C ARG A 125 -9.16 -5.26 10.54
N TYR A 126 -9.12 -4.71 11.74
CA TYR A 126 -7.91 -4.72 12.55
C TYR A 126 -8.20 -4.71 14.05
N SER A 127 -7.24 -5.25 14.79
CA SER A 127 -7.29 -5.35 16.25
C SER A 127 -6.14 -4.57 16.86
N VAL A 128 -6.46 -3.68 17.79
CA VAL A 128 -5.50 -2.80 18.49
C VAL A 128 -5.21 -3.28 19.92
N VAL A 129 -5.75 -4.45 20.32
CA VAL A 129 -5.51 -5.02 21.64
C VAL A 129 -4.25 -5.88 21.60
N ALA A 130 -3.45 -5.83 22.68
CA ALA A 130 -2.19 -6.57 22.77
C ALA A 130 -2.37 -8.10 22.66
N SER A 131 -3.42 -8.64 23.27
CA SER A 131 -3.77 -10.06 23.20
C SER A 131 -4.96 -10.27 22.26
N THR A 132 -4.68 -10.40 20.96
CA THR A 132 -5.72 -10.58 19.94
C THR A 132 -6.48 -11.88 20.12
N VAL A 133 -7.81 -11.83 20.05
CA VAL A 133 -8.69 -12.99 20.10
C VAL A 133 -9.19 -13.28 18.70
N ASN A 134 -8.95 -14.50 18.21
CA ASN A 134 -9.43 -14.91 16.89
C ASN A 134 -10.97 -14.92 16.82
N PRO A 135 -11.56 -14.67 15.64
CA PRO A 135 -13.00 -14.79 15.43
C PRO A 135 -13.50 -16.21 15.74
N THR A 136 -14.56 -16.31 16.54
CA THR A 136 -15.26 -17.56 16.89
C THR A 136 -16.76 -17.30 17.03
N GLY A 137 -17.58 -18.36 17.09
CA GLY A 137 -19.02 -18.23 17.32
C GLY A 137 -19.87 -18.08 16.05
N GLY A 138 -19.35 -18.49 14.89
CA GLY A 138 -20.08 -18.46 13.63
C GLY A 138 -19.99 -17.12 12.91
N SER A 139 -20.89 -16.91 11.94
CA SER A 139 -20.68 -15.90 10.90
C SER A 139 -20.66 -14.47 11.40
N ALA A 140 -21.30 -14.16 12.53
CA ALA A 140 -21.29 -12.84 13.16
C ALA A 140 -20.06 -12.60 14.06
N GLY A 141 -19.32 -13.65 14.44
CA GLY A 141 -18.19 -13.57 15.34
C GLY A 141 -17.02 -12.76 14.78
N LEU A 142 -16.52 -11.79 15.57
CA LEU A 142 -15.42 -10.91 15.18
C LEU A 142 -14.13 -11.13 15.99
N GLY A 143 -14.23 -11.79 17.15
CA GLY A 143 -13.12 -11.79 18.12
C GLY A 143 -12.73 -10.36 18.48
N SER A 144 -11.45 -10.04 18.43
CA SER A 144 -10.94 -8.69 18.71
C SER A 144 -10.82 -7.78 17.47
N PHE A 145 -11.27 -8.21 16.28
CA PHE A 145 -11.18 -7.46 15.01
C PHE A 145 -12.40 -6.56 14.78
N THR A 146 -12.69 -5.70 15.75
CA THR A 146 -13.89 -4.85 15.76
C THR A 146 -13.73 -3.58 14.92
N ASN A 147 -12.52 -3.08 14.71
CA ASN A 147 -12.28 -1.92 13.86
C ASN A 147 -12.32 -2.30 12.39
N VAL A 148 -13.00 -1.49 11.57
CA VAL A 148 -13.09 -1.65 10.11
C VAL A 148 -12.31 -0.52 9.47
N GLY A 149 -11.29 -0.86 8.66
CA GLY A 149 -10.56 0.12 7.87
C GLY A 149 -11.19 0.32 6.49
N VAL A 150 -11.55 -0.78 5.82
CA VAL A 150 -12.16 -0.76 4.49
C VAL A 150 -13.28 -1.79 4.42
N THR A 151 -14.39 -1.44 3.75
CA THR A 151 -15.39 -2.39 3.25
C THR A 151 -15.55 -2.20 1.74
N VAL A 152 -15.21 -3.23 0.97
CA VAL A 152 -15.41 -3.28 -0.48
C VAL A 152 -16.81 -3.81 -0.77
N ASN A 153 -17.59 -3.08 -1.57
CA ASN A 153 -18.99 -3.39 -1.89
C ASN A 153 -19.87 -3.64 -0.64
N PRO A 154 -20.03 -2.64 0.26
CA PRO A 154 -20.70 -2.82 1.55
C PRO A 154 -22.15 -3.30 1.43
N ALA A 155 -22.84 -2.90 0.35
CA ALA A 155 -24.25 -3.21 0.10
C ALA A 155 -24.47 -4.52 -0.67
N LEU A 156 -23.41 -5.26 -1.03
CA LEU A 156 -23.50 -6.41 -1.95
C LEU A 156 -24.26 -6.04 -3.24
N ALA A 157 -23.96 -4.87 -3.79
CA ALA A 157 -24.61 -4.38 -4.99
C ALA A 157 -24.08 -5.12 -6.21
N THR A 158 -25.00 -5.46 -7.12
CA THR A 158 -24.70 -5.98 -8.45
C THR A 158 -24.21 -4.86 -9.38
N GLY A 159 -23.77 -5.22 -10.59
CA GLY A 159 -23.19 -4.28 -11.55
C GLY A 159 -21.68 -4.14 -11.40
N PHE A 160 -21.02 -5.18 -10.90
CA PHE A 160 -19.57 -5.25 -10.71
C PHE A 160 -19.02 -4.14 -9.81
N VAL A 161 -19.77 -3.81 -8.74
CA VAL A 161 -19.31 -2.89 -7.70
C VAL A 161 -18.10 -3.46 -6.95
N TYR A 162 -18.04 -4.78 -6.77
CA TYR A 162 -16.78 -5.45 -6.46
C TYR A 162 -15.92 -5.55 -7.73
N PRO A 163 -14.67 -5.07 -7.72
CA PRO A 163 -13.93 -4.79 -8.94
C PRO A 163 -13.52 -6.05 -9.71
N LYS A 164 -13.64 -6.02 -11.05
CA LYS A 164 -13.15 -7.10 -11.95
C LYS A 164 -11.64 -7.09 -12.17
N VAL A 165 -11.01 -5.93 -12.02
CA VAL A 165 -9.57 -5.73 -12.18
C VAL A 165 -8.95 -5.45 -10.83
N TRP A 166 -7.66 -5.78 -10.68
CA TRP A 166 -6.91 -5.47 -9.46
C TRP A 166 -7.05 -3.99 -9.10
N THR A 167 -7.75 -3.71 -8.01
CA THR A 167 -8.07 -2.35 -7.57
C THR A 167 -7.55 -2.14 -6.17
N LYS A 168 -6.83 -1.03 -5.97
CA LYS A 168 -6.24 -0.67 -4.68
C LYS A 168 -7.31 -0.10 -3.76
N TYR A 169 -7.32 -0.57 -2.52
CA TYR A 169 -8.04 0.05 -1.41
C TYR A 169 -7.05 0.40 -0.31
N GLN A 170 -7.33 1.47 0.42
CA GLN A 170 -6.46 1.93 1.50
C GLN A 170 -7.24 2.73 2.55
N PHE A 171 -6.67 2.79 3.75
CA PHE A 171 -7.12 3.67 4.82
C PHE A 171 -5.92 4.13 5.66
N ALA A 172 -6.08 5.24 6.37
CA ALA A 172 -5.10 5.70 7.33
C ALA A 172 -5.46 5.20 8.73
N ILE A 173 -4.46 4.80 9.49
CA ILE A 173 -4.60 4.48 10.91
C ILE A 173 -4.82 5.79 11.68
N THR A 174 -5.85 5.81 12.54
CA THR A 174 -6.21 6.96 13.36
C THR A 174 -6.71 6.50 14.74
N GLY A 175 -6.48 7.30 15.78
CA GLY A 175 -7.03 7.07 17.11
C GLY A 175 -6.27 6.05 17.97
N ILE A 176 -5.05 5.65 17.56
CA ILE A 176 -4.17 4.79 18.35
C ILE A 176 -2.94 5.55 18.91
N GLY A 177 -2.76 6.81 18.52
CA GLY A 177 -1.67 7.67 19.00
C GLY A 177 -0.40 7.60 18.15
N THR A 178 0.60 8.39 18.53
CA THR A 178 1.86 8.56 17.78
C THR A 178 2.96 7.56 18.15
N THR A 179 2.75 6.78 19.20
CA THR A 179 3.64 5.69 19.61
C THR A 179 3.21 4.41 18.92
N GLU A 180 4.17 3.67 18.37
CA GLU A 180 3.87 2.41 17.70
C GLU A 180 3.29 1.39 18.69
N ILE A 181 2.21 0.73 18.28
CA ILE A 181 1.61 -0.38 19.01
C ILE A 181 1.48 -1.62 18.10
N PRO A 182 1.53 -2.83 18.67
CA PRO A 182 1.31 -4.05 17.91
C PRO A 182 -0.15 -4.16 17.47
N VAL A 183 -0.37 -4.32 16.16
CA VAL A 183 -1.70 -4.50 15.55
C VAL A 183 -1.70 -5.74 14.68
N LYS A 184 -2.82 -6.47 14.66
CA LYS A 184 -3.08 -7.47 13.61
C LYS A 184 -4.18 -6.97 12.69
N PHE A 185 -4.00 -7.20 11.40
CA PHE A 185 -4.99 -6.95 10.37
C PHE A 185 -5.67 -8.25 9.97
N ALA A 186 -6.88 -8.16 9.45
CA ALA A 186 -7.64 -9.32 9.04
C ALA A 186 -8.50 -9.04 7.81
N PHE A 187 -8.29 -9.81 6.76
CA PHE A 187 -9.17 -9.87 5.61
C PHE A 187 -10.33 -10.80 5.94
N ARG A 188 -11.54 -10.25 5.95
CA ARG A 188 -12.76 -11.03 6.14
C ARG A 188 -13.60 -11.00 4.88
N TYR A 189 -13.65 -12.13 4.18
CA TYR A 189 -14.65 -12.35 3.16
C TYR A 189 -16.00 -12.55 3.84
N PHE A 190 -16.92 -11.60 3.69
CA PHE A 190 -18.16 -11.54 4.45
C PHE A 190 -19.38 -11.27 3.57
N VAL A 191 -20.06 -12.34 3.16
CA VAL A 191 -21.15 -12.28 2.19
C VAL A 191 -22.39 -12.96 2.75
N THR A 192 -23.49 -12.22 2.86
CA THR A 192 -24.82 -12.77 3.21
C THR A 192 -25.48 -13.35 1.98
N ASP A 193 -26.27 -14.41 2.15
CA ASP A 193 -26.83 -15.17 1.02
C ASP A 193 -25.74 -15.58 0.01
N GLY A 194 -24.56 -15.93 0.55
CA GLY A 194 -23.45 -16.47 -0.20
C GLY A 194 -23.50 -18.00 -0.21
N GLY A 195 -22.52 -18.60 -0.88
CA GLY A 195 -22.37 -20.04 -0.96
C GLY A 195 -22.72 -20.65 -2.30
N PRO A 196 -22.52 -21.98 -2.45
CA PRO A 196 -22.80 -22.70 -3.71
C PRO A 196 -24.25 -22.60 -4.21
N SER A 197 -25.20 -22.26 -3.33
CA SER A 197 -26.62 -22.12 -3.66
C SER A 197 -27.20 -20.77 -3.23
N GLY A 198 -26.35 -19.83 -2.81
CA GLY A 198 -26.75 -18.46 -2.48
C GLY A 198 -26.84 -17.58 -3.73
N ASN A 199 -27.50 -16.43 -3.61
CA ASN A 199 -27.58 -15.46 -4.70
C ASN A 199 -26.31 -14.61 -4.87
N ASN A 200 -25.43 -14.61 -3.87
CA ASN A 200 -24.20 -13.82 -3.83
C ASN A 200 -22.96 -14.72 -3.76
N SER A 201 -21.78 -14.09 -3.72
CA SER A 201 -20.46 -14.72 -3.61
C SER A 201 -19.96 -15.48 -4.84
N ASP A 202 -18.70 -15.26 -5.17
CA ASP A 202 -17.94 -16.01 -6.16
C ASP A 202 -16.57 -16.35 -5.52
N LEU A 203 -15.50 -16.29 -6.31
CA LEU A 203 -14.12 -16.29 -5.88
C LEU A 203 -13.60 -14.84 -5.84
N ILE A 204 -12.84 -14.48 -4.81
CA ILE A 204 -12.11 -13.21 -4.73
C ILE A 204 -10.63 -13.46 -4.49
N GLY A 205 -9.79 -12.56 -5.02
CA GLY A 205 -8.36 -12.56 -4.80
C GLY A 205 -7.89 -11.27 -4.16
N ILE A 206 -6.90 -11.36 -3.27
CA ILE A 206 -6.19 -10.22 -2.69
C ILE A 206 -4.70 -10.30 -3.00
N ASP A 207 -4.07 -9.14 -3.13
CA ASP A 207 -2.63 -9.04 -3.31
C ASP A 207 -2.06 -7.75 -2.69
N THR A 208 -0.73 -7.69 -2.54
CA THR A 208 0.07 -6.53 -2.16
C THR A 208 -0.45 -5.83 -0.91
N PHE A 209 -0.59 -6.60 0.17
CA PHE A 209 -0.92 -6.02 1.47
C PHE A 209 0.30 -5.24 1.99
N SER A 210 0.13 -3.94 2.22
CA SER A 210 1.21 -3.05 2.64
C SER A 210 0.77 -2.14 3.77
N VAL A 211 1.70 -1.87 4.67
CA VAL A 211 1.62 -0.77 5.63
C VAL A 211 2.78 0.16 5.37
N ASP A 212 2.46 1.38 4.98
CA ASP A 212 3.41 2.40 4.58
C ASP A 212 3.27 3.62 5.49
N ARG A 213 4.37 4.02 6.10
CA ARG A 213 4.42 5.19 6.98
C ARG A 213 4.77 6.43 6.18
N PRO A 214 3.87 7.41 6.05
CA PRO A 214 4.23 8.69 5.46
C PRO A 214 5.33 9.34 6.29
N ILE A 215 6.43 9.71 5.64
CA ILE A 215 7.45 10.56 6.23
C ILE A 215 6.92 11.98 6.07
N LEU A 216 6.30 12.52 7.12
CA LEU A 216 6.02 13.95 7.22
C LEU A 216 7.37 14.67 7.33
N SER A 217 7.84 15.21 6.22
CA SER A 217 9.12 15.91 6.12
C SER A 217 9.08 17.21 6.94
N VAL A 218 9.46 17.12 8.21
CA VAL A 218 10.00 18.28 8.95
C VAL A 218 11.06 17.94 10.00
N SER A 219 11.87 16.89 9.85
CA SER A 219 13.13 16.78 10.64
C SER A 219 14.10 15.62 10.33
N ASP A 220 13.70 14.56 9.63
CA ASP A 220 14.54 13.34 9.57
C ASP A 220 15.27 13.13 8.24
N ALA A 221 15.81 14.20 7.67
CA ALA A 221 16.89 14.11 6.66
C ALA A 221 18.27 13.88 7.32
N LYS A 222 18.35 13.01 8.32
CA LYS A 222 19.62 12.49 8.82
C LYS A 222 19.71 11.02 8.45
N THR A 223 20.80 10.68 7.77
CA THR A 223 21.29 9.33 7.44
C THR A 223 20.74 8.61 6.21
N LYS A 224 20.86 9.24 5.03
CA LYS A 224 21.52 8.59 3.87
C LYS A 224 22.43 9.61 3.20
N ASN A 225 23.67 9.23 2.91
CA ASN A 225 24.73 10.07 2.37
C ASN A 225 24.19 11.07 1.32
N LYS A 226 24.18 12.37 1.64
CA LYS A 226 23.96 13.41 0.64
C LYS A 226 25.11 13.32 -0.35
N ALA A 227 24.84 12.82 -1.56
CA ALA A 227 25.82 12.75 -2.65
C ALA A 227 26.34 14.15 -3.05
N VAL A 228 25.60 15.21 -2.71
CA VAL A 228 26.01 16.60 -2.88
C VAL A 228 25.62 17.39 -1.64
N SER A 229 26.55 18.15 -1.06
CA SER A 229 26.23 19.19 -0.05
C SER A 229 26.89 20.52 -0.40
N ILE A 230 26.34 21.62 0.12
CA ILE A 230 26.81 22.98 -0.18
C ILE A 230 27.40 23.68 1.06
N TYR A 231 28.46 24.46 0.89
CA TYR A 231 29.10 25.19 1.98
C TYR A 231 29.90 26.43 1.52
N PRO A 232 30.05 27.46 2.36
CA PRO A 232 29.36 27.63 3.64
C PRO A 232 27.86 27.91 3.43
N ASN A 233 27.05 27.60 4.44
CA ASN A 233 25.65 27.99 4.50
C ASN A 233 25.32 28.33 5.96
N PRO A 234 25.01 29.59 6.31
CA PRO A 234 24.83 30.76 5.43
C PRO A 234 26.11 31.22 4.71
N THR A 235 25.96 31.95 3.60
CA THR A 235 27.05 32.46 2.76
C THR A 235 26.93 33.96 2.48
N SER A 236 28.05 34.63 2.22
CA SER A 236 28.14 36.03 1.77
C SER A 236 28.54 36.14 0.31
N ASP A 237 29.52 35.35 -0.12
CA ASP A 237 30.21 35.59 -1.39
C ASP A 237 30.10 34.40 -2.33
N PHE A 238 30.41 33.21 -1.82
CA PHE A 238 30.57 32.03 -2.66
C PHE A 238 29.98 30.78 -2.02
N ILE A 239 29.49 29.85 -2.85
CA ILE A 239 29.07 28.51 -2.43
C ILE A 239 29.95 27.48 -3.13
N ASN A 240 30.50 26.56 -2.34
CA ASN A 240 31.24 25.39 -2.79
C ASN A 240 30.37 24.14 -2.65
N PHE A 241 30.69 23.13 -3.45
CA PHE A 241 30.00 21.83 -3.45
C PHE A 241 30.93 20.74 -2.91
N LYS A 242 30.43 19.92 -1.99
CA LYS A 242 31.06 18.67 -1.57
C LYS A 242 30.33 17.52 -2.25
N THR A 243 30.96 16.96 -3.28
CA THR A 243 30.46 15.81 -4.04
C THR A 243 31.63 15.11 -4.72
N ASP A 244 31.53 13.79 -4.88
CA ASP A 244 32.45 12.99 -5.70
C ASP A 244 32.00 12.95 -7.17
N ASP A 245 30.78 13.43 -7.48
CA ASP A 245 30.21 13.42 -8.81
C ASP A 245 30.54 14.71 -9.57
N LYS A 246 30.70 14.60 -10.89
CA LYS A 246 30.90 15.76 -11.75
C LYS A 246 29.61 16.59 -11.81
N ILE A 247 29.68 17.87 -11.46
CA ILE A 247 28.58 18.82 -11.63
C ILE A 247 28.47 19.21 -13.10
N ILE A 248 27.27 19.05 -13.66
CA ILE A 248 26.91 19.37 -15.05
C ILE A 248 26.25 20.75 -15.11
N LYS A 249 25.36 21.06 -14.17
CA LYS A 249 24.57 22.29 -14.18
C LYS A 249 24.15 22.71 -12.77
N THR A 250 24.05 24.01 -12.55
CA THR A 250 23.45 24.61 -11.35
C THR A 250 22.39 25.63 -11.76
N GLU A 251 21.29 25.68 -11.00
CA GLU A 251 20.21 26.67 -11.19
C GLU A 251 19.78 27.22 -9.83
N VAL A 252 19.77 28.54 -9.68
CA VAL A 252 19.38 29.19 -8.42
C VAL A 252 18.00 29.81 -8.57
N PHE A 253 17.17 29.67 -7.54
CA PHE A 253 15.82 30.20 -7.49
C PHE A 253 15.63 31.03 -6.21
N ASP A 254 14.93 32.16 -6.32
CA ASP A 254 14.48 32.91 -5.15
C ASP A 254 13.28 32.26 -4.45
N ALA A 255 12.83 32.86 -3.35
CA ALA A 255 11.67 32.40 -2.59
C ALA A 255 10.35 32.40 -3.40
N ALA A 256 10.27 33.14 -4.51
CA ALA A 256 9.11 33.15 -5.40
C ALA A 256 9.22 32.11 -6.53
N GLY A 257 10.33 31.35 -6.59
CA GLY A 257 10.59 30.36 -7.63
C GLY A 257 11.13 30.96 -8.93
N LYS A 258 11.51 32.23 -8.94
CA LYS A 258 12.13 32.88 -10.11
C LYS A 258 13.58 32.42 -10.22
N ASN A 259 13.95 31.91 -11.41
CA ASN A 259 15.33 31.56 -11.72
C ASN A 259 16.21 32.82 -11.74
N ILE A 260 17.31 32.78 -11.00
CA ILE A 260 18.35 33.82 -10.99
C ILE A 260 19.60 33.25 -11.64
N ASN A 261 20.09 33.97 -12.64
CA ASN A 261 21.35 33.64 -13.28
C ASN A 261 22.50 33.91 -12.31
N VAL A 262 23.19 32.84 -11.94
CA VAL A 262 24.38 32.87 -11.06
C VAL A 262 25.49 32.12 -11.77
N SER A 263 26.69 32.70 -11.82
CA SER A 263 27.84 32.11 -12.49
C SER A 263 28.46 31.00 -11.65
N LEU A 264 28.78 29.89 -12.30
CA LEU A 264 29.60 28.81 -11.77
C LEU A 264 31.01 28.94 -12.36
N GLU A 265 31.99 29.28 -11.54
CA GLU A 265 33.40 29.39 -11.91
C GLU A 265 34.21 28.49 -10.97
N ASP A 266 35.07 27.61 -11.51
CA ASP A 266 35.93 26.71 -10.73
C ASP A 266 35.22 25.90 -9.62
N ASN A 267 34.05 25.34 -9.95
CA ASN A 267 33.21 24.57 -9.02
C ASN A 267 32.72 25.39 -7.80
N GLN A 268 32.68 26.71 -7.96
CA GLN A 268 32.22 27.67 -6.98
C GLN A 268 31.16 28.58 -7.60
N LEU A 269 30.08 28.79 -6.86
CA LEU A 269 28.96 29.61 -7.30
C LEU A 269 29.07 31.02 -6.70
N ASP A 270 29.14 32.05 -7.55
CA ASP A 270 29.27 33.45 -7.12
C ASP A 270 27.92 34.07 -6.75
N VAL A 271 27.62 34.13 -5.46
CA VAL A 271 26.35 34.63 -4.94
C VAL A 271 26.42 36.08 -4.45
N ARG A 272 27.54 36.80 -4.66
CA ARG A 272 27.74 38.18 -4.17
C ARG A 272 26.65 39.14 -4.64
N LYS A 273 26.14 38.92 -5.85
CA LYS A 273 25.13 39.78 -6.50
C LYS A 273 23.69 39.47 -6.05
N LEU A 274 23.49 38.43 -5.24
CA LEU A 274 22.18 38.09 -4.70
C LEU A 274 21.84 38.98 -3.49
N PRO A 275 20.63 39.53 -3.41
CA PRO A 275 20.11 40.15 -2.19
C PRO A 275 20.14 39.17 -1.00
N ALA A 276 20.25 39.69 0.22
CA ALA A 276 20.10 38.88 1.42
C ALA A 276 18.74 38.18 1.45
N GLY A 277 18.72 36.88 1.72
CA GLY A 277 17.50 36.09 1.61
C GLY A 277 17.71 34.59 1.55
N GLN A 278 16.60 33.86 1.43
CA GLN A 278 16.58 32.41 1.26
C GLN A 278 16.49 32.07 -0.22
N TYR A 279 17.31 31.11 -0.64
CA TYR A 279 17.39 30.64 -2.02
C TYR A 279 17.37 29.12 -2.06
N VAL A 280 16.95 28.60 -3.21
CA VAL A 280 17.01 27.17 -3.54
C VAL A 280 17.98 27.01 -4.70
N ILE A 281 18.88 26.04 -4.60
CA ILE A 281 19.77 25.66 -5.69
C ILE A 281 19.45 24.24 -6.15
N SER A 282 19.22 24.08 -7.45
CA SER A 282 19.18 22.79 -8.13
C SER A 282 20.56 22.48 -8.71
N ILE A 283 21.03 21.26 -8.49
CA ILE A 283 22.37 20.81 -8.86
C ILE A 283 22.21 19.51 -9.66
N GLU A 284 22.56 19.52 -10.93
CA GLU A 284 22.59 18.35 -11.78
C GLU A 284 24.02 17.81 -11.86
N THR A 285 24.21 16.56 -11.44
CA THR A 285 25.47 15.83 -11.56
C THR A 285 25.35 14.71 -12.59
N SER A 286 26.47 14.05 -12.91
CA SER A 286 26.48 12.85 -13.77
C SER A 286 25.57 11.71 -13.27
N ASN A 287 25.23 11.69 -11.98
CA ASN A 287 24.49 10.61 -11.35
C ASN A 287 23.08 11.00 -10.87
N GLY A 288 22.67 12.26 -11.03
CA GLY A 288 21.31 12.68 -10.70
C GLY A 288 21.12 14.18 -10.44
N LYS A 289 19.90 14.55 -10.08
CA LYS A 289 19.51 15.93 -9.73
C LYS A 289 19.28 16.05 -8.23
N PHE A 290 19.91 17.05 -7.63
CA PHE A 290 19.86 17.36 -6.20
C PHE A 290 19.31 18.77 -6.00
N THR A 291 18.77 19.05 -4.81
CA THR A 291 18.27 20.38 -4.46
C THR A 291 18.66 20.71 -3.03
N GLU A 292 19.26 21.88 -2.85
CA GLU A 292 19.69 22.38 -1.54
C GLU A 292 19.12 23.77 -1.28
N LYS A 293 18.95 24.13 -0.01
CA LYS A 293 18.55 25.48 0.41
C LYS A 293 19.74 26.21 1.01
N PHE A 294 19.92 27.48 0.69
CA PHE A 294 20.94 28.31 1.32
C PHE A 294 20.42 29.69 1.73
N ILE A 295 21.13 30.29 2.67
CA ILE A 295 20.85 31.63 3.18
C ILE A 295 21.99 32.55 2.73
N LYS A 296 21.65 33.59 1.95
CA LYS A 296 22.55 34.70 1.63
C LYS A 296 22.44 35.76 2.73
N LYS A 297 23.57 36.11 3.33
CA LYS A 297 23.68 37.24 4.26
C LYS A 297 23.83 38.57 3.53
#